data_AF-H1KGT7-F1
#
_entry.id   AF-H1KGT7-F1
#
_cell.length_a   1.000
_cell.length_b   1.000
_cell.length_c   1.000
_cell.angle_alpha   90.00
_cell.angle_beta   90.00
_cell.angle_gamma   90.00
#
_symmetry.space_group_name_H-M   'P 1'
#
loop_
_entity.id
_entity.type
_entity.pdbx_description
1 polymer ?
#
loop_
_entity_poly.entity_id
_entity_poly.type
_entity_poly.pdbx_seq_one_letter_code
_entity_poly.pdbx_strand_id
1 'polypeptide(L)'
;MKEFVDPKDPLQWVYSHFKGEGGFFWLEDDDLGRLFSPRMTDLLVRSRRASTILESESVGASPWIMAQDWDIRAFKIEADEVGPGRALGIVTFRNFVEENPKPRTITFDLVRTPDGWRIDDIQFPQDYGSPRSKSLRMSDMLKVEIAEGEKEVRDKNAKAAASGSLCGLGEGEVFTCRAGAKQYSICTSGQKFEQPHSWIEYRSGTPTKLDLVHRSTKAGTGGSFYGSFASKAKGGLSYVRFAREGYDYVAYEDTSAQPKRSAVVVRKGDRKVAEIPCTGAKDDGMPKEAGQMPSNLIVQVPFDDDLLK
;
A
#
# COMPACT_ATOMS: atom_id res chain seq x y z
N MET A 1 -22.94 0.85 23.69
CA MET A 1 -22.73 1.91 24.72
C MET A 1 -22.03 3.06 24.03
N LYS A 2 -22.35 4.32 24.35
CA LYS A 2 -21.56 5.46 23.87
C LYS A 2 -20.23 5.45 24.63
N GLU A 3 -19.12 5.37 23.90
CA GLU A 3 -17.80 5.61 24.47
C GLU A 3 -17.51 7.12 24.46
N PHE A 4 -16.65 7.61 25.35
CA PHE A 4 -16.25 9.01 25.40
C PHE A 4 -17.43 10.00 25.48
N VAL A 5 -18.12 10.01 26.63
CA VAL A 5 -19.33 10.81 26.86
C VAL A 5 -18.99 12.28 27.14
N ASP A 6 -17.86 12.53 27.77
CA ASP A 6 -17.28 13.86 28.03
C ASP A 6 -16.23 14.21 26.95
N PRO A 7 -16.14 15.46 26.47
CA PRO A 7 -15.12 15.86 25.50
C PRO A 7 -13.68 15.60 25.96
N LYS A 8 -13.44 15.50 27.27
CA LYS A 8 -12.13 15.20 27.86
C LYS A 8 -11.75 13.71 27.81
N ASP A 9 -12.73 12.82 27.73
CA ASP A 9 -12.53 11.37 27.76
C ASP A 9 -11.54 10.83 26.70
N PRO A 10 -11.61 11.21 25.40
CA PRO A 10 -10.68 10.65 24.40
C PRO A 10 -9.23 11.07 24.69
N LEU A 11 -9.04 12.30 25.22
CA LEU A 11 -7.72 12.79 25.60
C LEU A 11 -7.21 12.05 26.85
N GLN A 12 -8.05 11.86 27.87
CA GLN A 12 -7.66 11.11 29.05
C GLN A 12 -7.29 9.66 28.73
N TRP A 13 -8.04 9.03 27.82
CA TRP A 13 -7.75 7.67 27.39
C TRP A 13 -6.38 7.58 26.71
N VAL A 14 -6.11 8.44 25.72
CA VAL A 14 -4.78 8.51 25.07
C VAL A 14 -3.68 8.76 26.09
N TYR A 15 -3.80 9.83 26.87
CA TYR A 15 -2.70 10.27 27.74
C TYR A 15 -2.45 9.37 28.95
N SER A 16 -3.36 8.43 29.26
CA SER A 16 -3.10 7.38 30.26
C SER A 16 -1.94 6.45 29.88
N HIS A 17 -1.57 6.37 28.59
CA HIS A 17 -0.46 5.53 28.09
C HIS A 17 0.92 6.17 28.26
N PHE A 18 0.99 7.47 28.56
CA PHE A 18 2.24 8.23 28.56
C PHE A 18 2.77 8.57 29.97
N LYS A 19 2.19 7.99 31.02
CA LYS A 19 2.63 8.27 32.39
C LYS A 19 3.89 7.48 32.74
N GLY A 20 4.91 8.19 33.22
CA GLY A 20 6.21 7.62 33.59
C GLY A 20 7.20 7.68 32.44
N GLU A 21 8.15 6.75 32.44
CA GLU A 21 9.13 6.57 31.37
C GLU A 21 8.60 5.54 30.38
N GLY A 22 8.80 5.79 29.09
CA GLY A 22 8.37 4.87 28.04
C GLY A 22 8.86 5.26 26.66
N GLY A 23 8.47 4.46 25.66
CA GLY A 23 8.79 4.67 24.25
C GLY A 23 7.60 4.28 23.37
N PHE A 24 7.63 4.74 22.13
CA PHE A 24 6.65 4.53 21.05
C PHE A 24 5.27 3.93 21.41
N PHE A 25 4.24 4.78 21.39
CA PHE A 25 2.83 4.37 21.49
C PHE A 25 2.17 4.42 20.11
N TRP A 26 1.72 3.27 19.63
CA TRP A 26 1.09 3.11 18.32
C TRP A 26 -0.42 2.89 18.42
N LEU A 27 -1.17 3.57 17.55
CA LEU A 27 -2.58 3.26 17.34
C LEU A 27 -2.75 2.40 16.10
N GLU A 28 -3.28 1.20 16.28
CA GLU A 28 -3.67 0.31 15.19
C GLU A 28 -4.82 0.92 14.38
N ASP A 29 -4.94 0.53 13.10
CA ASP A 29 -6.01 1.02 12.21
C ASP A 29 -7.41 0.80 12.81
N ASP A 30 -7.61 -0.34 13.48
CA ASP A 30 -8.89 -0.70 14.10
C ASP A 30 -9.26 0.23 15.28
N ASP A 31 -8.28 0.86 15.93
CA ASP A 31 -8.48 1.79 17.03
C ASP A 31 -8.68 3.24 16.56
N LEU A 32 -8.38 3.56 15.29
CA LEU A 32 -8.49 4.93 14.77
C LEU A 32 -9.92 5.45 14.82
N GLY A 33 -10.91 4.65 14.45
CA GLY A 33 -12.33 5.05 14.44
C GLY A 33 -12.92 5.23 15.85
N ARG A 34 -12.27 4.66 16.86
CA ARG A 34 -12.62 4.85 18.26
C ARG A 34 -12.23 6.23 18.75
N LEU A 35 -11.06 6.72 18.34
CA LEU A 35 -10.49 7.96 18.86
C LEU A 35 -10.73 9.18 17.96
N PHE A 36 -10.63 9.00 16.64
CA PHE A 36 -10.69 10.07 15.66
C PHE A 36 -12.06 10.19 15.00
N SER A 37 -12.36 11.38 14.48
CA SER A 37 -13.57 11.60 13.68
C SER A 37 -13.47 10.81 12.36
N PRO A 38 -14.59 10.45 11.70
CA PRO A 38 -14.54 9.72 10.43
C PRO A 38 -13.67 10.40 9.37
N ARG A 39 -13.66 11.74 9.35
CA ARG A 39 -12.81 12.53 8.45
C ARG A 39 -11.32 12.32 8.77
N MET A 40 -10.94 12.41 10.04
CA MET A 40 -9.54 12.25 10.43
C MET A 40 -9.08 10.79 10.29
N THR A 41 -9.95 9.82 10.59
CA THR A 41 -9.70 8.40 10.31
C THR A 41 -9.41 8.16 8.83
N ASP A 42 -10.19 8.74 7.91
CA ASP A 42 -9.92 8.65 6.46
C ASP A 42 -8.54 9.20 6.10
N LEU A 43 -8.16 10.38 6.62
CA LEU A 43 -6.86 10.98 6.36
C LEU A 43 -5.70 10.12 6.88
N LEU A 44 -5.83 9.55 8.08
CA LEU A 44 -4.82 8.68 8.66
C LEU A 44 -4.64 7.39 7.85
N VAL A 45 -5.74 6.71 7.52
CA VAL A 45 -5.71 5.48 6.72
C VAL A 45 -5.16 5.76 5.33
N ARG A 46 -5.55 6.86 4.69
CA ARG A 46 -5.02 7.25 3.38
C ARG A 46 -3.54 7.60 3.44
N SER A 47 -3.09 8.31 4.47
CA SER A 47 -1.67 8.61 4.64
C SER A 47 -0.87 7.33 4.83
N ARG A 48 -1.28 6.42 5.72
CA ARG A 48 -0.62 5.11 5.92
C ARG A 48 -0.51 4.29 4.63
N ARG A 49 -1.55 4.32 3.78
CA ARG A 49 -1.56 3.62 2.48
C ARG A 49 -0.71 4.31 1.41
N ALA A 50 -0.64 5.63 1.42
CA ALA A 50 0.10 6.42 0.43
C ALA A 50 1.57 6.62 0.81
N SER A 51 1.91 6.47 2.10
CA SER A 51 3.20 6.79 2.67
C SER A 51 4.31 5.95 2.04
N THR A 52 5.31 6.64 1.51
CA THR A 52 6.59 6.06 1.06
C THR A 52 7.72 6.31 2.07
N ILE A 53 7.42 7.03 3.15
CA ILE A 53 8.33 7.33 4.25
C ILE A 53 8.24 6.24 5.31
N LEU A 54 9.29 6.12 6.13
CA LEU A 54 9.23 5.27 7.30
C LEU A 54 8.06 5.70 8.17
N GLU A 55 7.31 4.73 8.69
CA GLU A 55 6.13 4.96 9.51
C GLU A 55 6.45 5.83 10.73
N SER A 56 7.63 5.66 11.33
CA SER A 56 8.16 6.49 12.42
C SER A 56 8.35 7.97 12.06
N GLU A 57 8.40 8.32 10.77
CA GLU A 57 8.53 9.69 10.29
C GLU A 57 7.19 10.34 9.90
N SER A 58 6.08 9.59 9.91
CA SER A 58 4.76 10.16 9.65
C SER A 58 4.26 10.94 10.86
N VAL A 59 3.64 12.10 10.62
CA VAL A 59 2.92 12.84 11.67
C VAL A 59 1.81 11.98 12.31
N GLY A 60 1.29 11.00 11.55
CA GLY A 60 0.23 10.08 11.97
C GLY A 60 0.66 8.98 12.94
N ALA A 61 1.96 8.75 13.13
CA ALA A 61 2.45 7.62 13.90
C ALA A 61 2.36 7.83 15.42
N SER A 62 2.78 8.99 15.92
CA SER A 62 2.67 9.34 17.34
C SER A 62 2.51 10.86 17.53
N PRO A 63 1.32 11.42 17.26
CA PRO A 63 1.08 12.87 17.34
C PRO A 63 0.94 13.41 18.79
N TRP A 64 1.12 12.57 19.81
CA TRP A 64 0.65 12.85 21.16
C TRP A 64 1.59 13.69 22.01
N ILE A 65 2.89 13.47 21.83
CA ILE A 65 3.93 14.07 22.69
C ILE A 65 5.03 14.76 21.88
N MET A 66 4.95 14.69 20.55
CA MET A 66 5.93 15.26 19.62
C MET A 66 7.35 14.70 19.83
N ALA A 67 7.44 13.44 20.27
CA ALA A 67 8.69 12.73 20.55
C ALA A 67 8.49 11.22 20.41
N GLN A 68 9.60 10.50 20.19
CA GLN A 68 9.61 9.03 20.14
C GLN A 68 9.62 8.41 21.55
N ASP A 69 10.42 8.98 22.44
CA ASP A 69 10.59 8.57 23.83
C ASP A 69 10.02 9.62 24.79
N TRP A 70 9.70 9.20 26.01
CA TRP A 70 9.20 10.12 27.03
C TRP A 70 9.62 9.81 28.47
N ASP A 71 9.75 10.87 29.25
CA ASP A 71 9.61 10.89 30.70
C ASP A 71 8.61 11.99 31.07
N ILE A 72 7.35 11.59 31.26
CA ILE A 72 6.26 12.50 31.61
C ILE A 72 5.63 12.09 32.94
N ARG A 73 5.80 12.95 33.95
CA ARG A 73 5.31 12.69 35.30
C ARG A 73 3.87 13.15 35.52
N ALA A 74 3.41 14.15 34.77
CA ALA A 74 2.06 14.70 34.89
C ALA A 74 1.59 15.38 33.61
N PHE A 75 0.27 15.36 33.43
CA PHE A 75 -0.46 16.07 32.39
C PHE A 75 -1.47 17.03 33.02
N LYS A 76 -1.67 18.18 32.39
CA LYS A 76 -2.89 18.98 32.56
C LYS A 76 -3.73 18.77 31.30
N ILE A 77 -4.93 18.23 31.47
CA ILE A 77 -5.87 17.98 30.38
C ILE A 77 -7.12 18.80 30.67
N GLU A 78 -7.51 19.65 29.73
CA GLU A 78 -8.71 20.49 29.77
C GLU A 78 -9.48 20.29 28.47
N ALA A 79 -10.81 20.31 28.52
CA ALA A 79 -11.64 20.26 27.34
C ALA A 79 -12.95 20.98 27.61
N ASP A 80 -13.21 22.05 26.86
CA ASP A 80 -14.37 22.90 27.04
C ASP A 80 -15.20 22.93 25.75
N GLU A 81 -16.53 22.82 25.86
CA GLU A 81 -17.41 23.00 24.71
C GLU A 81 -17.33 24.45 24.20
N VAL A 82 -17.03 24.61 22.91
CA VAL A 82 -16.88 25.92 22.24
C VAL A 82 -18.04 26.21 21.27
N GLY A 83 -18.99 25.28 21.16
CA GLY A 83 -20.19 25.41 20.35
C GLY A 83 -20.94 24.08 20.26
N PRO A 84 -22.13 24.05 19.60
CA PRO A 84 -22.94 22.85 19.50
C PRO A 84 -22.16 21.67 18.91
N GLY A 85 -21.94 20.63 19.71
CA GLY A 85 -21.23 19.42 19.31
C GLY A 85 -19.75 19.62 19.02
N ARG A 86 -19.13 20.71 19.51
CA ARG A 86 -17.70 21.01 19.35
C ARG A 86 -17.07 21.37 20.68
N ALA A 87 -15.87 20.88 20.92
CA ALA A 87 -15.08 21.23 22.09
C ALA A 87 -13.63 21.50 21.69
N LEU A 88 -12.94 22.29 22.51
CA LEU A 88 -11.51 22.55 22.39
C LEU A 88 -10.81 21.84 23.53
N GLY A 89 -10.00 20.85 23.19
CA GLY A 89 -9.12 20.15 24.12
C GLY A 89 -7.74 20.80 24.19
N ILE A 90 -7.18 20.93 25.38
CA ILE A 90 -5.84 21.45 25.62
C ILE A 90 -5.12 20.46 26.52
N VAL A 91 -3.96 19.97 26.05
CA VAL A 91 -3.10 19.10 26.84
C VAL A 91 -1.75 19.77 27.02
N THR A 92 -1.38 19.99 28.29
CA THR A 92 -0.09 20.54 28.68
C THR A 92 0.70 19.51 29.46
N PHE A 93 1.96 19.31 29.08
CA PHE A 93 2.86 18.35 29.72
C PHE A 93 4.30 18.85 29.70
N ARG A 94 5.17 18.20 30.48
CA ARG A 94 6.63 18.36 30.37
C ARG A 94 7.22 17.00 30.07
N ASN A 95 8.11 16.94 29.10
CA ASN A 95 8.80 15.72 28.69
C ASN A 95 10.30 15.89 28.97
N PHE A 96 10.92 14.93 29.67
CA PHE A 96 12.32 15.02 30.13
C PHE A 96 12.60 16.33 30.88
N VAL A 97 11.95 16.53 32.03
CA VAL A 97 11.96 17.80 32.79
C VAL A 97 13.38 18.30 33.10
N GLU A 98 14.33 17.40 33.36
CA GLU A 98 15.72 17.74 33.65
C GLU A 98 16.45 18.33 32.42
N GLU A 99 16.10 17.86 31.22
CA GLU A 99 16.72 18.29 29.96
C GLU A 99 15.97 19.46 29.33
N ASN A 100 14.64 19.45 29.39
CA ASN A 100 13.76 20.46 28.82
C ASN A 100 12.64 20.83 29.80
N PRO A 101 12.87 21.83 30.68
CA PRO A 101 11.89 22.18 31.72
C PRO A 101 10.63 22.88 31.17
N LYS A 102 10.60 23.26 29.88
CA LYS A 102 9.50 24.01 29.29
C LYS A 102 8.27 23.12 29.07
N PRO A 103 7.07 23.55 29.48
CA PRO A 103 5.86 22.82 29.15
C PRO A 103 5.57 22.89 27.66
N ARG A 104 5.13 21.77 27.11
CA ARG A 104 4.56 21.62 25.76
C ARG A 104 3.04 21.69 25.86
N THR A 105 2.42 22.31 24.88
CA THR A 105 0.96 22.38 24.77
C THR A 105 0.52 21.94 23.39
N ILE A 106 -0.42 21.01 23.35
CA ILE A 106 -1.07 20.55 22.12
C ILE A 106 -2.56 20.85 22.25
N THR A 107 -3.15 21.35 21.17
CA THR A 107 -4.57 21.69 21.10
C THR A 107 -5.30 20.68 20.22
N PHE A 108 -6.49 20.29 20.61
CA PHE A 108 -7.30 19.27 19.96
C PHE A 108 -8.67 19.86 19.63
N ASP A 109 -9.05 19.80 18.35
CA ASP A 109 -10.43 20.05 17.97
C ASP A 109 -11.22 18.76 18.22
N LEU A 110 -12.33 18.86 18.95
CA LEU A 110 -13.15 17.71 19.32
C LEU A 110 -14.55 17.87 18.73
N VAL A 111 -15.11 16.77 18.23
CA VAL A 111 -16.47 16.74 17.66
C VAL A 111 -17.31 15.65 18.31
N ARG A 112 -18.57 15.97 18.60
CA ARG A 112 -19.55 15.02 19.13
C ARG A 112 -20.16 14.23 17.97
N THR A 113 -20.05 12.90 18.03
CA THR A 113 -20.65 11.95 17.08
C THR A 113 -21.78 11.15 17.76
N PRO A 114 -22.58 10.36 17.01
CA PRO A 114 -23.54 9.44 17.61
C PRO A 114 -22.93 8.48 18.64
N ASP A 115 -21.66 8.09 18.41
CA ASP A 115 -20.90 7.14 19.23
C ASP A 115 -20.01 7.82 20.29
N GLY A 116 -20.22 9.13 20.52
CA GLY A 116 -19.51 9.95 21.52
C GLY A 116 -18.50 10.93 20.92
N TRP A 117 -17.65 11.50 21.76
CA TRP A 117 -16.66 12.49 21.35
C TRP A 117 -15.49 11.85 20.61
N ARG A 118 -14.97 12.57 19.62
CA ARG A 118 -13.83 12.17 18.79
C ARG A 118 -12.89 13.36 18.56
N ILE A 119 -11.61 13.06 18.33
CA ILE A 119 -10.61 14.04 17.89
C ILE A 119 -10.80 14.30 16.39
N ASP A 120 -11.09 15.55 16.02
CA ASP A 120 -11.30 15.97 14.62
C ASP A 120 -10.04 16.59 14.00
N ASP A 121 -9.20 17.25 14.79
CA ASP A 121 -7.87 17.72 14.37
C ASP A 121 -6.94 17.95 15.56
N ILE A 122 -5.65 18.00 15.27
CA ILE A 122 -4.60 18.31 16.24
C ILE A 122 -3.84 19.53 15.74
N GLN A 123 -3.69 20.51 16.62
CA GLN A 123 -2.93 21.73 16.39
C GLN A 123 -1.68 21.70 17.27
N PHE A 124 -0.53 21.56 16.62
CA PHE A 124 0.78 21.55 17.25
C PHE A 124 1.24 22.98 17.61
N PRO A 125 2.15 23.14 18.59
CA PRO A 125 2.74 24.43 18.93
C PRO A 125 3.62 24.97 17.79
N GLN A 126 3.86 26.29 17.79
CA GLN A 126 4.59 26.99 16.72
C GLN A 126 6.02 26.49 16.50
N ASP A 127 6.64 25.95 17.54
CA ASP A 127 8.00 25.41 17.46
C ASP A 127 8.02 23.91 17.11
N TYR A 128 6.89 23.33 16.72
CA TYR A 128 6.84 22.03 16.09
C TYR A 128 7.44 22.11 14.67
N GLY A 129 8.70 21.72 14.55
CA GLY A 129 9.47 21.79 13.31
C GLY A 129 9.13 20.66 12.34
N SER A 130 7.94 20.68 11.74
CA SER A 130 7.66 19.80 10.59
C SER A 130 8.46 20.26 9.37
N PRO A 131 9.40 19.46 8.84
CA PRO A 131 10.17 19.85 7.66
C PRO A 131 9.33 19.85 6.38
N ARG A 132 8.17 19.17 6.38
CA ARG A 132 7.33 18.93 5.19
C ARG A 132 6.11 19.85 5.10
N SER A 133 5.76 20.60 6.16
CA SER A 133 4.57 21.46 6.17
C SER A 133 4.78 22.76 6.94
N LYS A 134 4.23 23.86 6.40
CA LYS A 134 4.10 25.15 7.11
C LYS A 134 2.85 25.21 7.99
N SER A 135 1.86 24.34 7.74
CA SER A 135 0.70 24.20 8.61
C SER A 135 1.08 23.41 9.85
N LEU A 136 0.55 23.82 10.99
CA LEU A 136 0.70 23.16 12.28
C LEU A 136 -0.52 22.29 12.63
N ARG A 137 -1.43 22.12 11.66
CA ARG A 137 -2.59 21.22 11.76
C ARG A 137 -2.21 19.86 11.21
N MET A 138 -2.46 18.82 11.99
CA MET A 138 -2.20 17.44 11.60
C MET A 138 -2.95 17.09 10.31
N SER A 139 -4.20 17.53 10.15
CA SER A 139 -4.98 17.25 8.93
C SER A 139 -4.34 17.82 7.67
N ASP A 140 -3.64 18.96 7.75
CA ASP A 140 -2.94 19.55 6.60
C ASP A 140 -1.61 18.87 6.33
N MET A 141 -0.87 18.48 7.38
CA MET A 141 0.35 17.69 7.24
C MET A 141 0.06 16.34 6.57
N LEU A 142 -0.99 15.64 7.00
CA LEU A 142 -1.43 14.38 6.38
C LEU A 142 -1.79 14.55 4.90
N LYS A 143 -2.42 15.66 4.51
CA LYS A 143 -2.72 15.93 3.09
C LYS A 143 -1.45 16.09 2.26
N VAL A 144 -0.40 16.70 2.82
CA VAL A 144 0.91 16.80 2.16
C VAL A 144 1.52 15.41 2.02
N GLU A 145 1.57 14.62 3.09
CA GLU A 145 2.08 13.23 3.07
C GLU A 145 1.35 12.39 2.01
N ILE A 146 0.02 12.45 1.96
CA ILE A 146 -0.80 11.76 0.96
C ILE A 146 -0.44 12.23 -0.46
N ALA A 147 -0.37 13.54 -0.70
CA ALA A 147 -0.11 14.07 -2.03
C ALA A 147 1.29 13.73 -2.54
N GLU A 148 2.30 13.77 -1.66
CA GLU A 148 3.68 13.37 -1.98
C GLU A 148 3.75 11.88 -2.29
N GLY A 149 3.15 11.04 -1.45
CA GLY A 149 3.07 9.59 -1.66
C GLY A 149 2.34 9.21 -2.95
N GLU A 150 1.15 9.77 -3.19
CA GLU A 150 0.38 9.57 -4.43
C GLU A 150 1.15 10.05 -5.67
N LYS A 151 1.93 11.14 -5.56
CA LYS A 151 2.79 11.60 -6.65
C LYS A 151 3.95 10.63 -6.90
N GLU A 152 4.63 10.17 -5.86
CA GLU A 152 5.72 9.21 -6.01
C GLU A 152 5.24 7.89 -6.62
N VAL A 153 4.08 7.38 -6.19
CA VAL A 153 3.42 6.22 -6.79
C VAL A 153 3.16 6.47 -8.28
N ARG A 154 2.61 7.64 -8.63
CA ARG A 154 2.33 8.00 -10.04
C ARG A 154 3.61 8.06 -10.88
N ASP A 155 4.66 8.68 -10.36
CA ASP A 155 5.94 8.84 -11.07
C ASP A 155 6.64 7.48 -11.24
N LYS A 156 6.59 6.61 -10.23
CA LYS A 156 7.11 5.23 -10.33
C LYS A 156 6.29 4.37 -11.27
N ASN A 157 4.95 4.48 -11.24
CA ASN A 157 4.08 3.80 -12.20
C ASN A 157 4.33 4.30 -13.62
N ALA A 158 4.57 5.61 -13.82
CA ALA A 158 4.95 6.16 -15.11
C ALA A 158 6.32 5.65 -15.58
N LYS A 159 7.27 5.44 -14.66
CA LYS A 159 8.56 4.82 -14.95
C LYS A 159 8.45 3.33 -15.29
N ALA A 160 7.63 2.57 -14.56
CA ALA A 160 7.33 1.16 -14.86
C ALA A 160 6.62 1.01 -16.21
N ALA A 161 5.68 1.91 -16.48
CA ALA A 161 5.07 2.07 -17.79
C ALA A 161 6.11 2.36 -18.89
N ALA A 162 7.09 3.23 -18.63
CA ALA A 162 8.17 3.48 -19.58
C ALA A 162 9.10 2.27 -19.77
N SER A 163 9.25 1.39 -18.76
CA SER A 163 10.01 0.14 -18.88
C SER A 163 9.23 -1.01 -19.54
N GLY A 164 7.91 -0.87 -19.74
CA GLY A 164 7.05 -1.87 -20.38
C GLY A 164 6.19 -2.69 -19.43
N SER A 165 6.09 -2.27 -18.19
CA SER A 165 5.34 -2.95 -17.14
C SER A 165 4.07 -2.18 -16.80
N LEU A 166 2.97 -2.93 -16.64
CA LEU A 166 1.71 -2.45 -16.05
C LEU A 166 1.64 -2.75 -14.55
N CYS A 167 2.72 -3.24 -13.94
CA CYS A 167 2.79 -3.40 -12.50
C CYS A 167 3.09 -2.06 -11.83
N GLY A 168 2.37 -1.76 -10.76
CA GLY A 168 2.50 -0.54 -9.99
C GLY A 168 3.61 -0.62 -8.94
N LEU A 169 3.83 0.50 -8.25
CA LEU A 169 4.74 0.56 -7.11
C LEU A 169 4.35 -0.46 -6.04
N GLY A 170 5.33 -1.20 -5.53
CA GLY A 170 5.13 -2.22 -4.49
C GLY A 170 4.67 -3.56 -5.03
N GLU A 171 4.21 -3.63 -6.29
CA GLU A 171 3.82 -4.87 -6.93
C GLU A 171 5.03 -5.65 -7.45
N GLY A 172 4.96 -6.97 -7.38
CA GLY A 172 5.97 -7.86 -7.94
C GLY A 172 5.70 -8.15 -9.42
N GLU A 173 6.74 -8.11 -10.24
CA GLU A 173 6.65 -8.44 -11.66
C GLU A 173 6.87 -9.94 -11.87
N VAL A 174 5.81 -10.65 -12.28
CA VAL A 174 5.90 -12.06 -12.69
C VAL A 174 6.24 -12.15 -14.18
N PHE A 175 5.63 -11.31 -15.00
CA PHE A 175 5.84 -11.25 -16.46
C PHE A 175 5.64 -9.82 -16.96
N THR A 176 6.44 -9.37 -17.92
CA THR A 176 6.26 -8.09 -18.62
C THR A 176 6.51 -8.26 -20.11
N CYS A 177 5.70 -7.62 -20.95
CA CYS A 177 5.77 -7.78 -22.40
C CYS A 177 5.22 -6.55 -23.10
N ARG A 178 6.01 -5.91 -23.94
CA ARG A 178 5.56 -4.84 -24.83
C ARG A 178 5.27 -5.43 -26.20
N ALA A 179 4.12 -5.10 -26.80
CA ALA A 179 3.83 -5.43 -28.18
C ALA A 179 3.20 -4.20 -28.87
N GLY A 180 4.01 -3.49 -29.65
CA GLY A 180 3.63 -2.19 -30.21
C GLY A 180 3.33 -1.18 -29.11
N ALA A 181 2.15 -0.57 -29.15
CA ALA A 181 1.70 0.40 -28.15
C ALA A 181 1.12 -0.24 -26.87
N LYS A 182 0.90 -1.56 -26.87
CA LYS A 182 0.31 -2.28 -25.74
C LYS A 182 1.37 -2.94 -24.86
N GLN A 183 1.01 -3.11 -23.61
CA GLN A 183 1.76 -3.78 -22.57
C GLN A 183 0.91 -4.91 -22.00
N TYR A 184 1.58 -5.97 -21.56
CA TYR A 184 0.99 -7.14 -20.92
C TYR A 184 1.85 -7.48 -19.72
N SER A 185 1.24 -7.53 -18.54
CA SER A 185 1.96 -7.84 -17.30
C SER A 185 1.18 -8.79 -16.42
N ILE A 186 1.92 -9.57 -15.64
CA ILE A 186 1.38 -10.34 -14.53
C ILE A 186 2.02 -9.77 -13.26
N CYS A 187 1.19 -9.26 -12.37
CA CYS A 187 1.60 -8.52 -11.19
C CYS A 187 1.11 -9.23 -9.91
N THR A 188 1.84 -9.06 -8.81
CA THR A 188 1.48 -9.60 -7.49
C THR A 188 1.41 -8.50 -6.44
N SER A 189 0.72 -8.78 -5.32
CA SER A 189 0.47 -7.82 -4.23
C SER A 189 1.69 -7.32 -3.46
N GLY A 190 2.84 -7.97 -3.64
CA GLY A 190 4.10 -7.64 -3.01
C GLY A 190 5.25 -8.01 -3.94
N GLN A 191 6.47 -7.64 -3.58
CA GLN A 191 7.64 -7.96 -4.38
C GLN A 191 7.83 -9.48 -4.51
N LYS A 192 8.49 -9.93 -5.57
CA LYS A 192 8.64 -11.35 -5.96
C LYS A 192 9.08 -12.31 -4.83
N PHE A 193 9.79 -11.80 -3.81
CA PHE A 193 10.27 -12.57 -2.65
C PHE A 193 9.49 -12.31 -1.36
N GLU A 194 8.55 -11.37 -1.35
CA GLU A 194 7.70 -11.00 -0.22
C GLU A 194 6.42 -11.84 -0.22
N GLN A 195 6.59 -13.13 0.08
CA GLN A 195 5.46 -14.03 0.25
C GLN A 195 4.91 -13.96 1.68
N PRO A 196 3.59 -14.20 1.87
CA PRO A 196 2.61 -14.58 0.86
C PRO A 196 2.02 -13.38 0.11
N HIS A 197 1.75 -13.56 -1.18
CA HIS A 197 0.94 -12.63 -1.96
C HIS A 197 -0.55 -12.84 -1.67
N SER A 198 -1.28 -11.72 -1.50
CA SER A 198 -2.72 -11.68 -1.27
C SER A 198 -3.53 -11.64 -2.57
N TRP A 199 -2.90 -11.27 -3.69
CA TRP A 199 -3.50 -11.33 -5.02
C TRP A 199 -2.46 -11.46 -6.13
N ILE A 200 -2.90 -11.96 -7.28
CA ILE A 200 -2.18 -11.99 -8.57
C ILE A 200 -3.12 -11.46 -9.66
N GLU A 201 -2.59 -10.68 -10.60
CA GLU A 201 -3.38 -10.00 -11.62
C GLU A 201 -2.67 -9.96 -12.97
N TYR A 202 -3.34 -10.38 -14.03
CA TYR A 202 -2.93 -10.12 -15.39
C TYR A 202 -3.55 -8.81 -15.87
N ARG A 203 -2.75 -7.97 -16.50
CA ARG A 203 -3.15 -6.69 -17.08
C ARG A 203 -2.71 -6.64 -18.53
N SER A 204 -3.58 -6.13 -19.39
CA SER A 204 -3.22 -5.73 -20.75
C SER A 204 -3.79 -4.36 -21.09
N GLY A 205 -3.08 -3.59 -21.90
CA GLY A 205 -3.54 -2.27 -22.35
C GLY A 205 -2.38 -1.30 -22.53
N THR A 206 -2.63 -0.02 -22.27
CA THR A 206 -1.59 1.01 -22.16
C THR A 206 -1.41 1.40 -20.70
N PRO A 207 -0.30 2.09 -20.35
CA PRO A 207 -0.10 2.67 -19.02
C PRO A 207 -1.26 3.50 -18.46
N THR A 208 -2.04 4.13 -19.34
CA THR A 208 -3.13 5.03 -18.98
C THR A 208 -4.51 4.41 -19.15
N LYS A 209 -4.61 3.25 -19.81
CA LYS A 209 -5.89 2.58 -20.09
C LYS A 209 -5.69 1.07 -20.19
N LEU A 210 -6.23 0.35 -19.22
CA LEU A 210 -6.27 -1.10 -19.23
C LEU A 210 -7.43 -1.59 -20.11
N ASP A 211 -7.12 -2.52 -21.02
CA ASP A 211 -8.07 -3.19 -21.91
C ASP A 211 -8.66 -4.45 -21.26
N LEU A 212 -7.85 -5.18 -20.51
CA LEU A 212 -8.27 -6.40 -19.80
C LEU A 212 -7.51 -6.52 -18.49
N VAL A 213 -8.25 -6.82 -17.43
CA VAL A 213 -7.74 -7.13 -16.10
C VAL A 213 -8.33 -8.47 -15.66
N HIS A 214 -7.48 -9.40 -15.25
CA HIS A 214 -7.89 -10.68 -14.70
C HIS A 214 -7.20 -10.90 -13.36
N ARG A 215 -7.95 -10.90 -12.27
CA ARG A 215 -7.43 -11.00 -10.91
C ARG A 215 -7.85 -12.31 -10.26
N SER A 216 -6.94 -12.89 -9.48
CA SER A 216 -7.27 -13.95 -8.53
C SER A 216 -6.70 -13.63 -7.14
N THR A 217 -7.46 -14.00 -6.11
CA THR A 217 -7.05 -13.96 -4.69
C THR A 217 -6.86 -15.37 -4.11
N LYS A 218 -7.09 -16.42 -4.90
CA LYS A 218 -7.05 -17.81 -4.45
C LYS A 218 -6.34 -18.72 -5.45
N ALA A 219 -5.54 -19.63 -4.93
CA ALA A 219 -4.98 -20.74 -5.69
C ALA A 219 -6.02 -21.86 -5.86
N GLY A 220 -6.01 -22.56 -7.00
CA GLY A 220 -6.79 -23.79 -7.20
C GLY A 220 -8.30 -23.62 -7.41
N THR A 221 -8.79 -22.41 -7.70
CA THR A 221 -10.21 -22.11 -7.95
C THR A 221 -10.46 -21.68 -9.40
N GLY A 222 -11.72 -21.57 -9.83
CA GLY A 222 -12.07 -21.09 -11.17
C GLY A 222 -11.46 -19.70 -11.45
N GLY A 223 -10.68 -19.58 -12.53
CA GLY A 223 -9.95 -18.36 -12.87
C GLY A 223 -8.59 -18.21 -12.17
N SER A 224 -8.09 -19.22 -11.46
CA SER A 224 -6.73 -19.21 -10.90
C SER A 224 -5.65 -19.17 -11.98
N PHE A 225 -4.47 -18.76 -11.56
CA PHE A 225 -3.26 -18.80 -12.37
C PHE A 225 -2.56 -20.15 -12.20
N TYR A 226 -2.00 -20.64 -13.28
CA TYR A 226 -1.32 -21.92 -13.38
C TYR A 226 0.03 -21.70 -14.06
N GLY A 227 1.07 -22.41 -13.67
CA GLY A 227 2.37 -22.20 -14.30
C GLY A 227 3.42 -23.18 -13.84
N SER A 228 4.54 -23.22 -14.55
CA SER A 228 5.73 -23.97 -14.16
C SER A 228 6.92 -23.52 -14.99
N PHE A 229 8.10 -24.00 -14.60
CA PHE A 229 9.32 -23.97 -15.40
C PHE A 229 9.58 -25.37 -15.96
N ALA A 230 9.90 -25.45 -17.25
CA ALA A 230 10.35 -26.66 -17.93
C ALA A 230 11.81 -26.48 -18.38
N SER A 231 12.71 -27.31 -17.85
CA SER A 231 14.12 -27.32 -18.25
C SER A 231 14.25 -27.92 -19.66
N LYS A 232 15.07 -27.29 -20.52
CA LYS A 232 15.34 -27.72 -21.91
C LYS A 232 16.85 -27.76 -22.15
N ALA A 233 17.30 -28.52 -23.16
CA ALA A 233 18.73 -28.74 -23.42
C ALA A 233 19.56 -27.44 -23.64
N LYS A 234 18.92 -26.34 -24.06
CA LYS A 234 19.58 -25.05 -24.36
C LYS A 234 19.02 -23.88 -23.53
N GLY A 235 18.35 -24.15 -22.41
CA GLY A 235 17.72 -23.12 -21.58
C GLY A 235 16.50 -23.68 -20.84
N GLY A 236 15.42 -22.90 -20.80
CA GLY A 236 14.16 -23.36 -20.25
C GLY A 236 12.98 -22.55 -20.75
N LEU A 237 11.80 -23.06 -20.45
CA LEU A 237 10.53 -22.43 -20.75
C LEU A 237 9.77 -22.18 -19.45
N SER A 238 9.52 -20.90 -19.18
CA SER A 238 8.66 -20.45 -18.09
C SER A 238 7.31 -20.04 -18.66
N TYR A 239 6.22 -20.42 -18.00
CA TYR A 239 4.89 -19.96 -18.41
C TYR A 239 3.97 -19.72 -17.23
N VAL A 240 3.03 -18.82 -17.44
CA VAL A 240 1.86 -18.61 -16.59
C VAL A 240 0.62 -18.55 -17.48
N ARG A 241 -0.41 -19.31 -17.13
CA ARG A 241 -1.69 -19.35 -17.82
C ARG A 241 -2.87 -19.11 -16.90
N PHE A 242 -3.95 -18.60 -17.46
CA PHE A 242 -5.26 -18.52 -16.82
C PHE A 242 -6.37 -18.59 -17.88
N ALA A 243 -7.57 -18.98 -17.45
CA ALA A 243 -8.76 -19.00 -18.30
C ALA A 243 -9.71 -17.86 -17.92
N ARG A 244 -10.26 -17.17 -18.92
CA ARG A 244 -11.28 -16.13 -18.75
C ARG A 244 -12.23 -16.13 -19.94
N GLU A 245 -13.55 -16.16 -19.66
CA GLU A 245 -14.61 -16.00 -20.67
C GLU A 245 -14.49 -16.96 -21.88
N GLY A 246 -14.03 -18.20 -21.62
CA GLY A 246 -13.85 -19.22 -22.65
C GLY A 246 -12.56 -19.08 -23.48
N TYR A 247 -11.65 -18.19 -23.08
CA TYR A 247 -10.31 -18.07 -23.63
C TYR A 247 -9.24 -18.50 -22.62
N ASP A 248 -8.19 -19.14 -23.11
CA ASP A 248 -6.98 -19.42 -22.35
C ASP A 248 -5.90 -18.42 -22.76
N TYR A 249 -5.31 -17.76 -21.77
CA TYR A 249 -4.21 -16.82 -21.94
C TYR A 249 -2.95 -17.47 -21.39
N VAL A 250 -1.88 -17.51 -22.19
CA VAL A 250 -0.60 -18.12 -21.83
C VAL A 250 0.50 -17.09 -22.06
N ALA A 251 1.04 -16.54 -20.99
CA ALA A 251 2.25 -15.72 -21.02
C ALA A 251 3.47 -16.63 -20.83
N TYR A 252 4.43 -16.56 -21.73
CA TYR A 252 5.61 -17.42 -21.65
C TYR A 252 6.90 -16.72 -22.06
N GLU A 253 8.00 -17.29 -21.58
CA GLU A 253 9.36 -17.03 -22.05
C GLU A 253 10.06 -18.36 -22.33
N ASP A 254 10.55 -18.53 -23.56
CA ASP A 254 11.39 -19.63 -23.98
C ASP A 254 12.82 -19.12 -24.25
N THR A 255 13.70 -19.35 -23.27
CA THR A 255 15.13 -19.04 -23.34
C THR A 255 15.93 -20.09 -24.11
N SER A 256 15.34 -21.25 -24.40
CA SER A 256 15.96 -22.30 -25.21
C SER A 256 15.85 -22.04 -26.71
N ALA A 257 14.89 -21.21 -27.12
CA ALA A 257 14.74 -20.75 -28.49
C ALA A 257 15.85 -19.77 -28.89
N GLN A 258 16.27 -19.81 -30.16
CA GLN A 258 17.20 -18.83 -30.73
C GLN A 258 16.59 -18.18 -31.99
N PRO A 259 16.32 -16.85 -31.98
CA PRO A 259 16.44 -15.94 -30.83
C PRO A 259 15.46 -16.30 -29.68
N LYS A 260 15.72 -15.80 -28.46
CA LYS A 260 14.81 -15.94 -27.29
C LYS A 260 13.40 -15.53 -27.71
N ARG A 261 12.39 -16.30 -27.30
CA ARG A 261 10.98 -15.99 -27.59
C ARG A 261 10.22 -15.72 -26.31
N SER A 262 9.55 -14.57 -26.24
CA SER A 262 8.56 -14.27 -25.20
C SER A 262 7.29 -13.80 -25.89
N ALA A 263 6.13 -14.26 -25.44
CA ALA A 263 4.85 -13.85 -26.01
C ALA A 263 3.67 -14.10 -25.07
N VAL A 264 2.53 -13.50 -25.40
CA VAL A 264 1.22 -13.91 -24.89
C VAL A 264 0.46 -14.64 -25.99
N VAL A 265 0.11 -15.90 -25.75
CA VAL A 265 -0.76 -16.70 -26.61
C VAL A 265 -2.18 -16.64 -26.07
N VAL A 266 -3.15 -16.45 -26.97
CA VAL A 266 -4.58 -16.52 -26.64
C VAL A 266 -5.18 -17.68 -27.42
N ARG A 267 -5.86 -18.59 -26.72
CA ARG A 267 -6.54 -19.76 -27.29
C ARG A 267 -8.03 -19.71 -27.00
N LYS A 268 -8.81 -20.35 -27.86
CA LYS A 268 -10.24 -20.63 -27.66
C LYS A 268 -10.48 -22.09 -27.96
N GLY A 269 -10.64 -22.90 -26.91
CA GLY A 269 -10.53 -24.36 -27.02
C GLY A 269 -9.16 -24.75 -27.55
N ASP A 270 -9.11 -25.65 -28.55
CA ASP A 270 -7.85 -26.16 -29.11
C ASP A 270 -7.20 -25.25 -30.15
N ARG A 271 -7.82 -24.10 -30.46
CA ARG A 271 -7.35 -23.18 -31.48
C ARG A 271 -6.60 -22.00 -30.87
N LYS A 272 -5.35 -21.79 -31.29
CA LYS A 272 -4.65 -20.51 -31.14
C LYS A 272 -5.33 -19.42 -31.97
N VAL A 273 -5.86 -18.40 -31.30
CA VAL A 273 -6.56 -17.27 -31.93
C VAL A 273 -5.69 -16.02 -32.02
N ALA A 274 -4.67 -15.89 -31.16
CA ALA A 274 -3.65 -14.86 -31.27
C ALA A 274 -2.32 -15.32 -30.67
N GLU A 275 -1.22 -14.79 -31.21
CA GLU A 275 0.10 -14.83 -30.60
C GLU A 275 0.66 -13.41 -30.65
N ILE A 276 0.96 -12.87 -29.48
CA ILE A 276 1.38 -11.48 -29.29
C ILE A 276 2.85 -11.53 -28.87
N PRO A 277 3.79 -11.44 -29.82
CA PRO A 277 5.21 -11.50 -29.52
C PRO A 277 5.63 -10.26 -28.74
N CYS A 278 6.46 -10.45 -27.73
CA CYS A 278 7.09 -9.34 -27.02
C CYS A 278 8.16 -8.72 -27.92
N THR A 279 8.01 -7.44 -28.20
CA THR A 279 8.86 -6.64 -29.07
C THR A 279 9.67 -5.60 -28.30
N GLY A 280 9.59 -5.57 -26.97
CA GLY A 280 10.36 -4.65 -26.13
C GLY A 280 11.83 -5.04 -25.96
N ALA A 281 12.55 -4.28 -25.15
CA ALA A 281 14.00 -4.40 -24.95
C ALA A 281 14.37 -5.57 -24.01
N LYS A 282 15.64 -5.66 -23.57
CA LYS A 282 16.29 -6.83 -22.92
C LYS A 282 15.54 -7.51 -21.76
N ASP A 283 14.55 -6.86 -21.15
CA ASP A 283 13.84 -7.33 -19.95
C ASP A 283 12.38 -7.76 -20.22
N ASP A 284 11.93 -7.78 -21.48
CA ASP A 284 10.64 -8.37 -21.84
C ASP A 284 10.67 -9.91 -21.67
N GLY A 285 9.69 -10.44 -20.96
CA GLY A 285 9.50 -11.86 -20.66
C GLY A 285 9.32 -12.11 -19.18
N MET A 286 9.89 -13.22 -18.71
CA MET A 286 9.88 -13.58 -17.30
C MET A 286 11.21 -13.10 -16.68
N PRO A 287 11.23 -12.52 -15.47
CA PRO A 287 12.49 -12.07 -14.86
C PRO A 287 13.42 -13.26 -14.63
N LYS A 288 14.73 -13.08 -14.88
CA LYS A 288 15.78 -14.13 -14.94
C LYS A 288 15.83 -15.11 -13.74
N GLU A 289 15.29 -14.72 -12.59
CA GLU A 289 15.23 -15.52 -11.37
C GLU A 289 13.93 -16.34 -11.25
N ALA A 290 13.10 -16.45 -12.29
CA ALA A 290 11.80 -17.15 -12.29
C ALA A 290 11.88 -18.69 -12.22
N GLY A 291 13.03 -19.25 -11.79
CA GLY A 291 13.19 -20.69 -11.55
C GLY A 291 12.45 -21.19 -10.30
N GLN A 292 11.94 -20.29 -9.46
CA GLN A 292 11.05 -20.57 -8.33
C GLN A 292 9.68 -19.92 -8.58
N MET A 293 8.60 -20.59 -8.19
CA MET A 293 7.25 -20.07 -8.38
C MET A 293 7.13 -18.68 -7.76
N PRO A 294 6.88 -17.63 -8.57
CA PRO A 294 6.99 -16.26 -8.10
C PRO A 294 5.77 -15.81 -7.29
N SER A 295 4.83 -16.72 -6.98
CA SER A 295 3.65 -16.43 -6.17
C SER A 295 3.03 -17.71 -5.62
N ASN A 296 2.60 -17.68 -4.37
CA ASN A 296 1.76 -18.71 -3.73
C ASN A 296 0.39 -18.87 -4.41
N LEU A 297 0.01 -17.97 -5.32
CA LEU A 297 -1.26 -18.00 -6.05
C LEU A 297 -1.17 -18.63 -7.45
N ILE A 298 0.02 -19.05 -7.87
CA ILE A 298 0.22 -19.83 -9.10
C ILE A 298 0.22 -21.31 -8.75
N VAL A 299 -0.74 -22.06 -9.29
CA VAL A 299 -0.80 -23.51 -9.10
C VAL A 299 0.19 -24.19 -10.05
N GLN A 300 1.05 -25.04 -9.49
CA GLN A 300 2.05 -25.74 -10.29
C GLN A 300 1.43 -26.82 -11.16
N VAL A 301 1.64 -26.71 -12.47
CA VAL A 301 1.20 -27.71 -13.45
C VAL A 301 2.28 -27.89 -14.52
N PRO A 302 2.58 -29.15 -14.92
CA PRO A 302 3.53 -29.41 -16.00
C PRO A 302 3.20 -28.60 -17.25
N PHE A 303 4.22 -28.11 -17.94
CA PHE A 303 4.03 -27.44 -19.21
C PHE A 303 3.60 -28.44 -20.28
N ASP A 304 2.63 -28.05 -21.09
CA ASP A 304 2.13 -28.80 -22.24
C ASP A 304 2.46 -27.99 -23.51
N ASP A 305 3.23 -28.59 -24.41
CA ASP A 305 3.68 -27.96 -25.67
C ASP A 305 2.50 -27.54 -26.56
N ASP A 306 1.34 -28.18 -26.43
CA ASP A 306 0.14 -27.83 -27.20
C ASP A 306 -0.49 -26.48 -26.78
N LEU A 307 -0.04 -25.92 -25.65
CA LEU A 307 -0.43 -24.57 -25.22
C LEU A 307 0.12 -23.47 -26.15
N LEU A 308 1.16 -23.74 -26.94
CA LEU A 308 1.78 -22.76 -27.82
C LEU A 308 1.49 -23.00 -29.32
N LYS A 309 0.91 -24.15 -29.67
CA LYS A 309 0.55 -24.52 -31.04
C LYS A 309 -0.79 -23.89 -31.42
#